data_AF-A0A212F4I1-F1
#
_entry.id   AF-A0A212F4I1-F1
#
_cell.length_a   1.000
_cell.length_b   1.000
_cell.length_c   1.000
_cell.angle_alpha   90.00
_cell.angle_beta   90.00
_cell.angle_gamma   90.00
#
_symmetry.space_group_name_H-M   'P 1'
#
loop_
_entity.id
_entity.type
_entity.pdbx_description
1 polymer ?
#
loop_
_entity_poly.entity_id
_entity_poly.type
_entity_poly.pdbx_seq_one_letter_code
_entity_poly.pdbx_strand_id
1 'polypeptide(L)'
;MKTKPVANRHNTNFINPNLLCQIVQKGSYISDLLAARSCSRQAECAGISSSSCVRTHYDPTTRCLCGDNSPPVNGQCEAVTKALYHVCANSDECNDGLICGTPNITGAAPAHLRVLSPQDKICLCDVESGYREKDHTCNDAVILKTSIFAIAVMTCIRKILIN
;
A
#
# COMPACT_ATOMS: atom_id res chain seq x y z
N MET A 1 10.67 64.10 -22.06
CA MET A 1 9.32 63.63 -21.69
C MET A 1 9.32 62.11 -21.88
N LYS A 2 9.28 61.30 -20.81
CA LYS A 2 8.06 60.69 -20.22
C LYS A 2 7.28 59.93 -21.32
N THR A 3 7.17 58.61 -21.35
CA THR A 3 6.75 57.69 -20.26
C THR A 3 7.15 56.23 -20.54
N LYS A 4 7.55 55.49 -19.48
CA LYS A 4 7.47 54.02 -19.43
C LYS A 4 6.00 53.59 -19.24
N PRO A 5 5.60 52.41 -19.73
CA PRO A 5 4.66 51.53 -19.04
C PRO A 5 5.45 50.35 -18.45
N VAL A 6 5.72 50.33 -17.14
CA VAL A 6 4.93 49.62 -16.11
C VAL A 6 4.75 48.13 -16.44
N ALA A 7 5.57 47.31 -15.79
CA ALA A 7 5.39 45.87 -15.67
C ALA A 7 4.05 45.57 -14.99
N ASN A 8 3.24 44.68 -15.58
CA ASN A 8 2.21 43.97 -14.85
C ASN A 8 2.60 42.49 -14.73
N ARG A 9 2.41 41.98 -13.52
CA ARG A 9 2.98 40.79 -12.91
C ARG A 9 1.85 39.76 -12.79
N HIS A 10 2.21 38.46 -12.84
CA HIS A 10 1.38 37.26 -12.59
C HIS A 10 0.49 36.80 -13.77
N ASN A 11 0.46 35.54 -14.17
CA ASN A 11 0.69 34.30 -13.44
C ASN A 11 1.11 33.17 -14.42
N THR A 12 2.41 32.96 -14.65
CA THR A 12 2.86 31.67 -15.16
C THR A 12 2.74 30.68 -14.01
N ASN A 13 1.60 29.99 -13.95
CA ASN A 13 1.44 28.79 -13.12
C ASN A 13 2.58 27.84 -13.52
N PHE A 14 3.66 27.84 -12.74
CA PHE A 14 4.63 26.77 -12.73
C PHE A 14 3.86 25.52 -12.28
N ILE A 15 3.29 24.79 -13.23
CA ILE A 15 2.80 23.44 -12.95
C ILE A 15 4.04 22.68 -12.54
N ASN A 16 4.11 22.36 -11.25
CA ASN A 16 5.24 21.64 -10.67
C ASN A 16 5.45 20.36 -11.50
N PRO A 17 6.62 20.17 -12.14
CA PRO A 17 6.84 19.03 -13.01
C PRO A 17 6.72 17.69 -12.26
N ASN A 18 6.95 17.67 -10.93
CA ASN A 18 6.67 16.50 -10.10
C ASN A 18 5.18 16.23 -9.96
N LEU A 19 4.35 17.28 -9.83
CA LEU A 19 2.90 17.13 -9.77
C LEU A 19 2.34 16.64 -11.12
N LEU A 20 2.88 17.13 -12.23
CA LEU A 20 2.51 16.66 -13.56
C LEU A 20 2.93 15.19 -13.77
N CYS A 21 4.14 14.80 -13.35
CA CYS A 21 4.58 13.41 -13.38
C CYS A 21 3.70 12.52 -12.50
N GLN A 22 3.32 12.97 -11.30
CA GLN A 22 2.40 12.23 -10.42
C GLN A 22 1.01 12.08 -11.03
N ILE A 23 0.49 13.11 -11.70
CA ILE A 23 -0.80 13.05 -12.40
C ILE A 23 -0.72 12.11 -13.60
N VAL A 24 0.36 12.16 -14.39
CA VAL A 24 0.57 11.26 -15.53
C VAL A 24 0.79 9.82 -15.07
N GLN A 25 1.57 9.58 -14.01
CA GLN A 25 1.74 8.27 -13.41
C GLN A 25 0.41 7.75 -12.86
N LYS A 26 -0.32 8.54 -12.07
CA LYS A 26 -1.68 8.15 -11.62
C LYS A 26 -2.63 7.89 -12.79
N GLY A 27 -2.55 8.69 -13.85
CA GLY A 27 -3.33 8.51 -15.07
C GLY A 27 -3.00 7.19 -15.78
N SER A 28 -1.71 6.91 -15.99
CA SER A 28 -1.22 5.66 -16.61
C SER A 28 -1.61 4.44 -15.79
N TYR A 29 -1.36 4.47 -14.47
CA TYR A 29 -1.76 3.39 -13.54
C TYR A 29 -3.27 3.14 -13.58
N ILE A 30 -4.10 4.19 -13.66
CA ILE A 30 -5.56 4.02 -13.78
C ILE A 30 -5.94 3.42 -15.14
N SER A 31 -5.32 3.84 -16.25
CA SER A 31 -5.56 3.24 -17.57
C SER A 31 -5.11 1.79 -17.68
N ASP A 32 -3.99 1.42 -17.06
CA ASP A 32 -3.49 0.05 -17.04
C ASP A 32 -4.35 -0.83 -16.10
N LEU A 33 -4.87 -0.26 -15.02
CA LEU A 33 -5.82 -0.93 -14.13
C LEU A 33 -7.17 -1.21 -14.80
N LEU A 34 -7.59 -0.39 -15.76
CA LEU A 34 -8.79 -0.65 -16.58
C LEU A 34 -8.60 -1.88 -17.49
N ALA A 35 -7.36 -2.26 -17.81
CA ALA A 35 -7.05 -3.48 -18.55
C ALA A 35 -7.09 -4.73 -17.65
N ALA A 36 -7.00 -4.57 -16.32
CA ALA A 36 -7.17 -5.67 -15.39
C ALA A 36 -8.64 -6.12 -15.30
N ARG A 37 -8.83 -7.43 -15.36
CA ARG A 37 -10.14 -8.07 -15.27
C ARG A 37 -10.80 -7.77 -13.93
N SER A 38 -12.03 -7.27 -13.93
CA SER A 38 -12.84 -7.15 -12.71
C SER A 38 -13.21 -8.53 -12.17
N CYS A 39 -13.33 -8.62 -10.84
CA CYS A 39 -13.66 -9.86 -10.17
C CYS A 39 -14.58 -9.62 -8.98
N SER A 40 -15.47 -10.58 -8.72
CA SER A 40 -16.36 -10.58 -7.55
C SER A 40 -15.94 -11.58 -6.47
N ARG A 41 -15.08 -12.53 -6.84
CA ARG A 41 -14.58 -13.61 -5.99
C ARG A 41 -13.20 -14.08 -6.47
N GLN A 42 -12.40 -14.61 -5.55
CA GLN A 42 -11.05 -15.09 -5.86
C GLN A 42 -11.00 -16.11 -7.01
N ALA A 43 -11.99 -17.00 -7.11
CA ALA A 43 -12.05 -18.03 -8.15
C ALA A 43 -12.07 -17.47 -9.59
N GLU A 44 -12.48 -16.21 -9.80
CA GLU A 44 -12.48 -15.58 -11.12
C GLU A 44 -11.07 -15.23 -11.63
N CYS A 45 -10.10 -15.15 -10.73
CA CYS A 45 -8.70 -14.89 -11.04
C CYS A 45 -7.86 -16.17 -11.25
N ALA A 46 -8.46 -17.36 -11.10
CA ALA A 46 -7.75 -18.64 -11.20
C ALA A 46 -7.06 -18.88 -12.56
N GLY A 47 -7.49 -18.21 -13.63
CA GLY A 47 -6.87 -18.29 -14.95
C GLY A 47 -5.58 -17.48 -15.11
N ILE A 48 -5.22 -16.66 -14.12
CA ILE A 48 -4.03 -15.80 -14.13
C ILE A 48 -3.17 -16.20 -12.94
N SER A 49 -2.06 -16.87 -13.21
CA SER A 49 -1.17 -17.38 -12.17
C SER A 49 -0.59 -16.25 -11.33
N SER A 50 -0.49 -16.47 -10.02
CA SER A 50 -0.02 -15.49 -9.02
C SER A 50 -0.87 -14.21 -8.89
N SER A 51 -2.08 -14.17 -9.46
CA SER A 51 -3.01 -13.05 -9.27
C SER A 51 -4.02 -13.30 -8.16
N SER A 52 -4.52 -12.20 -7.56
CA SER A 52 -5.59 -12.23 -6.56
C SER A 52 -6.68 -11.23 -6.89
N CYS A 53 -7.90 -11.53 -6.47
CA CYS A 53 -9.01 -10.61 -6.53
C CYS A 53 -8.90 -9.61 -5.37
N VAL A 54 -8.38 -8.42 -5.65
CA VAL A 54 -8.08 -7.41 -4.62
C VAL A 54 -8.62 -6.05 -5.00
N ARG A 55 -8.78 -5.19 -4.00
CA ARG A 55 -9.14 -3.76 -4.16
C ARG A 55 -7.97 -2.92 -3.70
N THR A 56 -7.56 -1.93 -4.50
CA THR A 56 -6.52 -0.98 -4.11
C THR A 56 -7.14 0.27 -3.46
N HIS A 57 -6.32 1.12 -2.84
CA HIS A 57 -6.82 2.34 -2.19
C HIS A 57 -7.29 3.42 -3.19
N TYR A 58 -6.82 3.36 -4.44
CA TYR A 58 -7.16 4.32 -5.50
C TYR A 58 -8.27 3.82 -6.44
N ASP A 59 -8.72 2.58 -6.27
CA ASP A 59 -9.75 1.97 -7.11
C ASP A 59 -10.83 1.31 -6.25
N PRO A 60 -12.09 1.75 -6.34
CA PRO A 60 -13.18 1.15 -5.58
C PRO A 60 -13.56 -0.25 -6.10
N THR A 61 -13.09 -0.66 -7.28
CA THR A 61 -13.44 -1.94 -7.90
C THR A 61 -12.44 -3.02 -7.53
N THR A 62 -12.91 -4.24 -7.31
CA THR A 62 -12.04 -5.40 -7.15
C THR A 62 -11.64 -5.93 -8.52
N ARG A 63 -10.34 -6.15 -8.71
CA ARG A 63 -9.75 -6.63 -9.97
C ARG A 63 -8.73 -7.73 -9.71
N CYS A 64 -8.51 -8.59 -10.69
CA CYS A 64 -7.45 -9.58 -10.67
C CYS A 64 -6.12 -8.87 -10.91
N LEU A 65 -5.35 -8.69 -9.84
CA LEU A 65 -4.05 -8.01 -9.86
C LEU A 65 -2.94 -8.97 -9.44
N CYS A 66 -1.74 -8.71 -9.92
CA CYS A 66 -0.53 -9.41 -9.50
C CYS A 66 -0.15 -9.04 -8.06
N GLY A 67 0.76 -9.81 -7.47
CA GLY A 67 1.17 -9.65 -6.06
C GLY A 67 1.60 -8.23 -5.67
N ASP A 68 2.11 -7.43 -6.61
CA ASP A 68 2.52 -6.04 -6.43
C ASP A 68 1.39 -5.00 -6.65
N ASN A 69 0.14 -5.46 -6.86
CA ASN A 69 -1.02 -4.69 -7.30
C ASN A 69 -0.94 -4.13 -8.73
N SER A 70 -0.01 -4.61 -9.56
CA SER A 70 0.00 -4.29 -10.98
C SER A 70 -1.04 -5.12 -11.76
N PRO A 71 -1.56 -4.61 -12.89
CA PRO A 71 -2.36 -5.40 -13.80
C PRO A 71 -1.49 -6.51 -14.46
N PRO A 72 -2.04 -7.72 -14.69
CA PRO A 72 -1.33 -8.77 -15.40
C PRO A 72 -0.96 -8.36 -16.83
N VAL A 73 0.29 -8.58 -17.23
CA VAL A 73 0.77 -8.32 -18.59
C VAL A 73 0.57 -9.58 -19.43
N ASN A 74 -0.23 -9.50 -20.49
CA ASN A 74 -0.59 -10.66 -21.33
C ASN A 74 -1.19 -11.84 -20.54
N GLY A 75 -1.92 -11.55 -19.45
CA GLY A 75 -2.51 -12.58 -18.60
C GLY A 75 -1.52 -13.30 -17.68
N GLN A 76 -0.33 -12.73 -17.46
CA GLN A 76 0.70 -13.26 -16.58
C GLN A 76 1.18 -12.22 -15.57
N CYS A 77 1.67 -12.71 -14.44
CA CYS A 77 2.26 -11.91 -13.38
C CYS A 77 3.75 -12.22 -13.26
N GLU A 78 4.59 -11.19 -13.26
CA GLU A 78 6.03 -11.33 -12.99
C GLU A 78 6.36 -11.25 -11.50
N ALA A 79 5.46 -10.70 -10.68
CA ALA A 79 5.69 -10.46 -9.26
C ALA A 79 5.90 -11.76 -8.46
N VAL A 80 7.04 -11.82 -7.77
CA VAL A 80 7.44 -12.95 -6.91
C VAL A 80 6.83 -12.82 -5.51
N THR A 81 6.69 -11.60 -5.01
CA THR A 81 6.17 -11.32 -3.67
C THR A 81 4.79 -10.66 -3.72
N LYS A 82 4.03 -10.87 -2.64
CA LYS A 82 2.62 -10.54 -2.54
C LYS A 82 2.39 -9.47 -1.48
N ALA A 83 1.71 -8.41 -1.89
CA ALA A 83 1.30 -7.32 -1.03
C ALA A 83 0.10 -7.71 -0.16
N LEU A 84 -0.30 -6.79 0.72
CA LEU A 84 -1.47 -6.94 1.59
C LEU A 84 -2.71 -7.39 0.77
N TYR A 85 -3.48 -8.32 1.33
CA TYR A 85 -4.72 -8.90 0.78
C TYR A 85 -4.59 -9.89 -0.36
N HIS A 86 -3.39 -10.13 -0.88
CA HIS A 86 -3.18 -11.17 -1.90
C HIS A 86 -3.22 -12.57 -1.30
N VAL A 87 -3.74 -13.53 -2.05
CA VAL A 87 -3.80 -14.94 -1.63
C VAL A 87 -2.42 -15.55 -1.62
N CYS A 88 -2.10 -16.25 -0.53
CA CYS A 88 -0.81 -16.87 -0.28
C CYS A 88 -0.99 -18.32 0.19
N ALA A 89 0.01 -19.17 -0.04
CA ALA A 89 0.08 -20.46 0.64
C ALA A 89 0.93 -20.36 1.91
N ASN A 90 2.05 -19.65 1.83
CA ASN A 90 3.03 -19.47 2.90
C ASN A 90 3.41 -18.00 3.12
N SER A 91 3.95 -17.69 4.30
CA SER A 91 4.38 -16.33 4.65
C SER A 91 5.57 -15.85 3.82
N ASP A 92 6.41 -16.74 3.28
CA ASP A 92 7.56 -16.40 2.44
C ASP A 92 7.15 -15.77 1.09
N GLU A 93 5.89 -15.94 0.69
CA GLU A 93 5.35 -15.31 -0.52
C GLU A 93 4.93 -13.86 -0.26
N CYS A 94 4.75 -13.46 1.00
CA CYS A 94 4.28 -12.14 1.35
C CYS A 94 5.46 -11.16 1.49
N ASN A 95 5.23 -9.88 1.18
CA ASN A 95 6.20 -8.81 1.41
C ASN A 95 6.55 -8.65 2.90
N ASP A 96 7.67 -7.98 3.18
CA ASP A 96 8.13 -7.71 4.54
C ASP A 96 7.03 -7.06 5.42
N GLY A 97 6.94 -7.53 6.68
CA GLY A 97 5.91 -7.07 7.62
C GLY A 97 4.53 -7.69 7.39
N LEU A 98 4.41 -8.67 6.49
CA LEU A 98 3.21 -9.45 6.25
C LEU A 98 3.40 -10.91 6.68
N ILE A 99 2.30 -11.54 7.07
CA ILE A 99 2.20 -12.96 7.39
C ILE A 99 1.02 -13.58 6.64
N CYS A 100 1.17 -14.83 6.18
CA CYS A 100 0.10 -15.52 5.48
C CYS A 100 -0.90 -16.10 6.49
N GLY A 101 -2.14 -15.61 6.49
CA GLY A 101 -3.14 -15.98 7.47
C GLY A 101 -4.56 -15.90 6.96
N THR A 102 -5.50 -16.49 7.72
CA THR A 102 -6.93 -16.41 7.40
C THR A 102 -7.50 -15.05 7.81
N PRO A 103 -8.13 -14.29 6.89
CA PRO A 103 -8.77 -13.03 7.24
C PRO A 103 -9.98 -13.28 8.14
N ASN A 104 -10.20 -12.38 9.12
CA ASN A 104 -11.38 -12.43 9.98
C ASN A 104 -12.59 -11.80 9.27
N ILE A 105 -13.20 -12.56 8.35
CA ILE A 105 -14.35 -12.10 7.55
C ILE A 105 -15.64 -12.30 8.36
N THR A 106 -15.96 -11.32 9.22
CA THR A 106 -17.27 -11.23 9.87
C THR A 106 -18.26 -10.43 9.01
N GLY A 107 -19.54 -10.39 9.38
CA GLY A 107 -20.56 -9.61 8.66
C GLY A 107 -20.26 -8.11 8.52
N ALA A 108 -19.38 -7.57 9.37
CA ALA A 108 -18.89 -6.18 9.34
C ALA A 108 -17.58 -6.02 8.53
N ALA A 109 -17.09 -7.07 7.86
CA ALA A 109 -15.85 -7.01 7.12
C ALA A 109 -15.91 -5.96 5.99
N PRO A 110 -14.80 -5.24 5.76
CA PRO A 110 -14.65 -4.33 4.63
C PRO A 110 -15.03 -4.98 3.30
N ALA A 111 -15.58 -4.18 2.38
CA ALA A 111 -16.06 -4.68 1.08
C ALA A 111 -14.99 -5.45 0.30
N HIS A 112 -13.72 -5.06 0.40
CA HIS A 112 -12.61 -5.73 -0.28
C HIS A 112 -12.23 -7.10 0.29
N LEU A 113 -12.65 -7.45 1.50
CA LEU A 113 -12.44 -8.78 2.05
C LEU A 113 -13.60 -9.74 1.72
N ARG A 114 -14.71 -9.24 1.16
CA ARG A 114 -15.88 -10.06 0.84
C ARG A 114 -15.71 -10.94 -0.41
N VAL A 115 -14.68 -10.66 -1.20
CA VAL A 115 -14.33 -11.47 -2.39
C VAL A 115 -13.58 -12.77 -2.02
N LEU A 116 -13.16 -12.87 -0.76
CA LEU A 116 -12.41 -13.99 -0.20
C LEU A 116 -13.35 -14.95 0.50
N SER A 117 -13.03 -16.24 0.42
CA SER A 117 -13.68 -17.30 1.18
C SER A 117 -13.05 -17.40 2.57
N PRO A 118 -13.76 -17.91 3.59
CA PRO A 118 -13.19 -18.13 4.93
C PRO A 118 -11.98 -19.09 4.96
N GLN A 119 -11.80 -19.87 3.90
CA GLN A 119 -10.69 -20.81 3.74
C GLN A 119 -9.48 -20.19 3.04
N ASP A 120 -9.65 -19.03 2.40
CA ASP A 120 -8.58 -18.36 1.67
C ASP A 120 -7.60 -17.75 2.67
N LYS A 121 -6.33 -18.11 2.56
CA LYS A 121 -5.25 -17.43 3.28
C LYS A 121 -4.75 -16.28 2.45
N ILE A 122 -4.54 -15.14 3.09
CA ILE A 122 -4.03 -13.92 2.45
C ILE A 122 -2.88 -13.33 3.24
N CYS A 123 -2.07 -12.52 2.58
CA CYS A 123 -1.06 -11.72 3.25
C CYS A 123 -1.75 -10.65 4.10
N LEU A 124 -1.52 -10.71 5.41
CA LEU A 124 -2.03 -9.80 6.43
C LEU A 124 -0.86 -9.13 7.15
N CYS A 125 -1.06 -7.94 7.73
CA CYS A 125 0.00 -7.35 8.55
C CYS A 125 0.39 -8.27 9.72
N ASP A 126 1.68 -8.44 9.95
CA ASP A 126 2.19 -9.19 11.09
C ASP A 126 2.02 -8.36 12.38
N VAL A 127 0.86 -8.53 13.00
CA VAL A 127 0.49 -7.84 14.24
C VAL A 127 1.37 -8.26 15.42
N GLU A 128 1.92 -9.47 15.41
CA GLU A 128 2.80 -9.98 16.48
C GLU A 128 4.15 -9.27 16.44
N SER A 129 4.67 -9.01 15.23
CA SER A 129 5.85 -8.19 15.00
C SER A 129 5.57 -6.68 15.09
N GLY A 130 4.34 -6.27 15.37
CA GLY A 130 3.95 -4.87 15.60
C GLY A 130 3.50 -4.11 14.35
N TYR A 131 3.34 -4.77 13.21
CA TYR A 131 2.79 -4.19 11.99
C TYR A 131 1.26 -4.09 12.10
N ARG A 132 0.70 -2.96 11.66
CA ARG A 132 -0.74 -2.71 11.63
C ARG A 132 -1.12 -2.11 10.30
N GLU A 133 -2.31 -2.46 9.84
CA GLU A 133 -2.81 -1.87 8.63
C GLU A 133 -3.12 -0.38 8.83
N LYS A 134 -2.62 0.43 7.90
CA LYS A 134 -2.94 1.83 7.73
C LYS A 134 -2.97 2.16 6.25
N ASP A 135 -4.08 2.76 5.80
CA ASP A 135 -4.23 3.22 4.40
C ASP A 135 -4.00 2.10 3.35
N HIS A 136 -4.45 0.86 3.63
CA HIS A 136 -4.28 -0.32 2.76
C HIS A 136 -2.81 -0.74 2.55
N THR A 137 -1.94 -0.36 3.49
CA THR A 137 -0.56 -0.81 3.61
C THR A 137 -0.29 -1.20 5.06
N CYS A 138 0.72 -2.02 5.33
CA CYS A 138 1.15 -2.21 6.71
C CYS A 138 2.10 -1.08 7.05
N ASN A 139 1.81 -0.37 8.15
CA ASN A 139 2.77 0.60 8.66
C ASN A 139 4.06 -0.12 9.04
N ASP A 140 5.21 0.53 8.88
CA ASP A 140 6.44 0.01 9.47
C ASP A 140 6.21 -0.21 10.96
N ALA A 141 6.63 -1.38 11.46
CA ALA A 141 6.60 -1.67 12.88
C ALA A 141 7.22 -0.48 13.62
N VAL A 142 6.42 0.18 14.48
CA VAL A 142 6.90 1.27 15.32
C VAL A 142 7.78 0.65 16.40
N ILE A 143 9.00 0.25 16.04
CA ILE A 143 10.10 -0.04 16.95
C ILE A 143 10.62 1.31 17.46
N LEU A 144 9.77 2.08 18.13
CA LEU A 144 10.13 3.38 18.68
C LEU A 144 9.17 3.78 19.81
N LYS A 145 9.09 2.96 20.86
CA LYS A 145 8.57 3.43 22.15
C LYS A 145 9.34 3.02 23.40
N THR A 146 10.46 2.29 23.31
CA THR A 146 11.20 1.87 24.52
C THR A 146 12.60 2.47 24.71
N SER A 147 13.21 3.14 23.72
CA SER A 147 14.63 3.56 23.87
C SER A 147 14.90 5.05 24.13
N ILE A 148 13.93 5.97 24.02
CA ILE A 148 14.22 7.40 24.27
C ILE A 148 14.17 7.72 25.78
N PHE A 149 13.28 7.09 26.55
CA PHE A 149 13.23 7.26 28.00
C PHE A 149 14.48 6.70 28.70
N ALA A 150 15.00 5.57 28.22
CA ALA A 150 16.19 4.96 28.81
C ALA A 150 17.46 5.83 28.62
N ILE A 151 17.62 6.44 27.44
CA ILE A 151 18.79 7.29 27.14
C ILE A 151 18.72 8.61 27.93
N ALA A 152 17.53 9.22 28.04
CA ALA A 152 17.34 10.45 28.81
C ALA A 152 17.53 10.24 30.33
N VAL A 153 17.01 9.14 30.89
CA VAL A 153 17.17 8.85 32.33
C VAL A 153 18.62 8.53 32.68
N MET A 154 19.34 7.79 31.83
CA MET A 154 20.75 7.46 32.09
C MET A 154 21.69 8.68 31.97
N THR A 155 21.36 9.67 31.13
CA THR A 155 22.12 10.93 31.07
C THR A 155 21.79 11.86 32.24
N CYS A 156 20.56 11.84 32.75
CA CYS A 156 20.19 12.57 33.97
C CYS A 156 20.85 12.00 35.23
N ILE A 157 20.90 10.67 35.40
CA ILE A 157 21.51 10.03 36.58
C ILE A 157 23.02 10.31 36.66
N ARG A 158 23.74 10.28 35.53
CA ARG A 158 25.18 10.58 35.51
C ARG A 158 25.50 12.04 35.91
N LYS A 159 24.62 13.00 35.62
CA LYS A 159 24.83 14.40 36.04
C LYS A 159 24.55 14.64 37.53
N ILE A 160 23.72 13.82 38.16
CA ILE A 160 23.39 13.94 39.59
C ILE A 160 24.47 13.27 40.47
N LEU A 161 25.19 12.26 39.96
CA LEU A 161 26.24 11.55 40.71
C LEU A 161 27.63 12.21 40.67
N ILE A 162 27.81 13.27 39.86
CA ILE A 162 29.10 13.96 39.66
C ILE A 162 29.09 15.39 40.26
N ASN A 163 27.99 15.80 40.92
CA ASN A 163 27.87 17.05 41.67
C ASN A 163 27.46 16.77 43.12
#